data_AF-A0A2X0T1M8-F1
#
_entry.id   AF-A0A2X0T1M8-F1
#
_cell.length_a   1.000
_cell.length_b   1.000
_cell.length_c   1.000
_cell.angle_alpha   90.00
_cell.angle_beta   90.00
_cell.angle_gamma   90.00
#
_symmetry.space_group_name_H-M   'P 1'
#
loop_
_entity.id
_entity.type
_entity.pdbx_description
1 polymer ?
#
loop_
_entity_poly.entity_id
_entity_poly.type
_entity_poly.pdbx_seq_one_letter_code
_entity_poly.pdbx_strand_id
1 'polypeptide(L)'
;MRLHAGMNQTQMAAGIVTESFYSKVERGVHAIDADVLIQILTAHHFDVTTFFAQITNQQSTEPYFDLAGKITYAQNNKDLQTLDKIEQTIENRGRSRYGLRFG
;
A
#
# COMPACT_ATOMS: atom_id res chain seq x y z
N MET A 1 11.83 0.37 7.67
CA MET A 1 12.24 -1.05 7.77
C MET A 1 13.71 -1.21 8.18
N ARG A 2 14.71 -0.90 7.34
CA ARG A 2 16.13 -1.19 7.67
C ARG A 2 16.62 -0.60 9.00
N LEU A 3 16.15 0.59 9.35
CA LEU A 3 16.50 1.25 10.61
C LEU A 3 15.95 0.49 11.83
N HIS A 4 14.77 -0.12 11.71
CA HIS A 4 14.20 -0.97 12.77
C HIS A 4 14.98 -2.28 12.91
N ALA A 5 15.61 -2.75 11.84
CA ALA A 5 16.52 -3.90 11.86
C ALA A 5 17.98 -3.52 12.22
N GLY A 6 18.26 -2.25 12.54
CA GLY A 6 19.61 -1.79 12.87
C GLY A 6 20.60 -1.77 11.69
N MET A 7 20.11 -1.83 10.46
CA MET A 7 20.95 -1.94 9.26
C MET A 7 21.24 -0.59 8.59
N ASN A 8 22.50 -0.42 8.18
CA ASN A 8 22.90 0.64 7.26
C ASN A 8 22.54 0.29 5.80
N GLN A 9 22.73 1.25 4.88
CA GLN A 9 22.35 1.09 3.48
C GLN A 9 23.15 -0.01 2.76
N THR A 10 24.44 -0.15 3.06
CA THR A 10 25.29 -1.23 2.52
C THR A 10 24.81 -2.61 2.96
N GLN A 11 24.51 -2.76 4.26
CA GLN A 11 24.02 -4.02 4.83
C GLN A 11 22.66 -4.38 4.21
N MET A 12 21.75 -3.42 4.12
CA MET A 12 20.44 -3.65 3.52
C MET A 12 20.53 -4.00 2.04
N ALA A 13 21.43 -3.37 1.27
CA ALA A 13 21.64 -3.68 -0.14
C ALA A 13 22.15 -5.10 -0.40
N ALA A 14 22.76 -5.76 0.60
CA ALA A 14 23.19 -7.16 0.59
C ALA A 14 24.07 -7.57 -0.63
N GLY A 15 24.72 -6.60 -1.28
CA GLY A 15 25.48 -6.82 -2.52
C GLY A 15 24.62 -7.08 -3.76
N ILE A 16 23.28 -7.08 -3.65
CA ILE A 16 22.35 -7.22 -4.78
C ILE A 16 22.38 -5.95 -5.64
N VAL A 17 22.50 -4.80 -4.98
CA VAL A 17 22.74 -3.51 -5.60
C VAL A 17 23.88 -2.78 -4.87
N THR A 18 24.41 -1.74 -5.49
CA THR A 18 25.40 -0.89 -4.82
C THR A 18 24.73 -0.06 -3.72
N GLU A 19 25.48 0.29 -2.67
CA GLU A 19 25.02 1.20 -1.61
C GLU A 19 24.53 2.53 -2.20
N SER A 20 25.26 3.09 -3.19
CA SER A 20 24.89 4.34 -3.84
C SER A 20 23.55 4.25 -4.58
N PHE A 21 23.29 3.12 -5.26
CA PHE A 21 22.00 2.86 -5.90
C PHE A 21 20.89 2.74 -4.86
N TYR A 22 21.09 1.91 -3.83
CA TYR A 22 20.11 1.72 -2.76
C TYR A 22 19.80 3.04 -2.02
N SER A 23 20.81 3.87 -1.78
CA SER A 23 20.66 5.21 -1.20
C SER A 23 19.80 6.14 -2.08
N LYS A 24 19.94 6.06 -3.40
CA LYS A 24 19.09 6.82 -4.34
C LYS A 24 17.64 6.33 -4.32
N VAL A 25 17.42 5.02 -4.17
CA VAL A 25 16.08 4.42 -4.03
C VAL A 25 15.41 4.91 -2.75
N GLU A 26 16.09 4.86 -1.59
CA GLU A 26 15.49 5.33 -0.32
C GLU A 26 15.14 6.82 -0.32
N ARG A 27 15.88 7.64 -1.08
CA ARG A 27 15.57 9.07 -1.25
C ARG A 27 14.48 9.34 -2.29
N GLY A 28 13.94 8.30 -2.95
CA GLY A 28 12.93 8.44 -4.00
C GLY A 28 13.44 9.05 -5.32
N VAL A 29 14.76 9.05 -5.54
CA VAL A 29 15.39 9.62 -6.75
C VAL A 29 15.50 8.61 -7.87
N HIS A 30 15.56 7.31 -7.54
CA HIS A 30 15.55 6.22 -8.51
C HIS A 30 14.50 5.19 -8.14
N ALA A 31 13.79 4.67 -9.14
CA ALA A 31 12.97 3.48 -8.99
C ALA A 31 13.85 2.25 -8.81
N ILE A 32 13.29 1.24 -8.14
CA ILE A 32 13.86 -0.10 -8.03
C ILE A 32 12.93 -1.07 -8.72
N ASP A 33 13.49 -1.99 -9.50
CA ASP A 33 12.70 -3.05 -10.13
C ASP A 33 12.13 -3.98 -9.05
N ALA A 34 10.91 -4.46 -9.27
CA ALA A 34 10.17 -5.22 -8.26
C ALA A 34 10.87 -6.54 -7.89
N ASP A 35 11.49 -7.21 -8.86
CA ASP A 35 12.29 -8.41 -8.66
C ASP A 35 13.54 -8.15 -7.81
N VAL A 36 14.23 -7.03 -8.02
CA VAL A 36 15.38 -6.60 -7.21
C VAL A 36 14.96 -6.32 -5.78
N LEU A 37 13.82 -5.64 -5.59
CA LEU A 37 13.25 -5.41 -4.26
C LEU A 37 12.93 -6.73 -3.55
N ILE A 38 12.29 -7.68 -4.23
CA ILE A 38 11.98 -9.01 -3.67
C ILE A 38 13.26 -9.77 -3.29
N GLN A 39 14.31 -9.69 -4.11
CA GLN A 39 15.61 -10.30 -3.79
C GLN A 39 16.21 -9.71 -2.51
N ILE A 40 16.19 -8.37 -2.37
CA ILE A 40 16.68 -7.70 -1.16
C ILE A 40 15.89 -8.13 0.07
N LEU A 41 14.56 -8.16 -0.01
CA LEU A 41 13.71 -8.59 1.11
C LEU A 41 14.00 -10.05 1.52
N THR A 42 14.11 -10.92 0.53
CA THR A 42 14.38 -12.35 0.73
C THR A 42 15.76 -12.60 1.35
N ALA A 43 16.78 -11.83 0.94
CA ALA A 43 18.13 -11.94 1.49
C ALA A 43 18.21 -11.63 2.99
N HIS A 44 17.28 -10.83 3.50
CA HIS A 44 17.17 -10.50 4.93
C HIS A 44 16.05 -11.26 5.64
N HIS A 45 15.48 -12.28 5.00
CA HIS A 45 14.37 -13.08 5.53
C HIS A 45 13.14 -12.25 5.90
N PHE A 46 12.91 -11.12 5.23
CA PHE A 46 11.67 -10.39 5.36
C PHE A 46 10.55 -11.13 4.63
N ASP A 47 9.42 -11.31 5.32
CA ASP A 47 8.20 -11.82 4.71
C ASP A 47 7.66 -10.78 3.70
N VAL A 48 7.78 -11.11 2.42
CA VAL A 48 7.44 -10.21 1.30
C VAL A 48 5.95 -9.86 1.33
N THR A 49 5.09 -10.83 1.68
CA THR A 49 3.64 -10.62 1.77
C THR A 49 3.29 -9.63 2.87
N THR A 50 3.89 -9.78 4.04
CA THR A 50 3.70 -8.91 5.20
C THR A 50 4.22 -7.50 4.90
N PHE A 51 5.36 -7.40 4.21
CA PHE A 51 5.89 -6.11 3.79
C PHE A 51 4.92 -5.34 2.90
N PHE A 52 4.40 -5.96 1.85
CA PHE A 52 3.44 -5.28 0.97
C PHE A 52 2.10 -5.03 1.68
N ALA A 53 1.67 -5.91 2.59
CA ALA A 53 0.48 -5.67 3.41
C ALA A 53 0.64 -4.43 4.31
N GLN A 54 1.84 -4.17 4.83
CA GLN A 54 2.12 -2.93 5.58
C GLN A 54 2.00 -1.70 4.68
N ILE A 55 2.50 -1.77 3.44
CA ILE A 55 2.37 -0.67 2.46
C ILE A 55 0.90 -0.41 2.11
N THR A 56 0.09 -1.45 1.90
CA THR A 56 -1.33 -1.29 1.55
C THR A 56 -2.17 -0.81 2.72
N ASN A 57 -1.78 -1.13 3.96
CA ASN A 57 -2.47 -0.69 5.18
C ASN A 57 -2.04 0.71 5.66
N GLN A 58 -0.90 1.21 5.19
CA GLN A 58 -0.52 2.61 5.31
C GLN A 58 -1.37 3.43 4.35
N GLN A 59 -2.65 3.65 4.72
CA GLN A 59 -3.66 4.48 4.04
C GLN A 59 -3.17 5.11 2.74
N SER A 60 -3.50 4.45 1.62
CA SER A 60 -3.36 5.07 0.31
C SER A 60 -4.06 6.43 0.34
N THR A 61 -3.30 7.51 0.11
CA THR A 61 -3.85 8.85 -0.12
C THR A 61 -4.76 8.90 -1.35
N GLU A 62 -4.73 7.84 -2.17
CA GLU A 62 -5.62 7.59 -3.30
C GLU A 62 -6.92 6.88 -2.84
N PRO A 63 -8.08 7.56 -2.85
CA PRO A 63 -9.35 7.01 -2.34
C PRO A 63 -9.87 5.78 -3.09
N TYR A 64 -9.39 5.55 -4.32
CA TYR A 64 -9.91 4.51 -5.21
C TYR A 64 -9.42 3.11 -4.84
N PHE A 65 -8.12 2.96 -4.51
CA PHE A 65 -7.55 1.67 -4.11
C PHE A 65 -8.09 1.20 -2.75
N ASP A 66 -8.32 2.14 -1.83
CA ASP A 66 -8.91 1.86 -0.51
C ASP A 66 -10.35 1.35 -0.64
N LEU A 67 -11.16 1.92 -1.54
CA LEU A 67 -12.55 1.50 -1.72
C LEU A 67 -12.68 0.12 -2.35
N ALA A 68 -11.95 -0.15 -3.44
CA ALA A 68 -12.00 -1.46 -4.11
C ALA A 68 -11.49 -2.59 -3.20
N GLY A 69 -10.44 -2.31 -2.41
CA GLY A 69 -9.93 -3.22 -1.39
C GLY A 69 -10.96 -3.52 -0.30
N LYS A 70 -11.62 -2.49 0.23
CA LYS A 70 -12.68 -2.64 1.24
C LYS A 70 -13.87 -3.45 0.75
N ILE A 71 -14.31 -3.24 -0.50
CA ILE A 71 -15.40 -4.02 -1.12
C ILE A 71 -14.99 -5.50 -1.22
N THR A 72 -13.81 -5.77 -1.78
CA THR A 72 -13.31 -7.14 -1.99
C THR A 72 -13.19 -7.89 -0.65
N TYR A 73 -12.64 -7.24 0.38
CA TYR A 73 -12.53 -7.82 1.72
C TYR A 73 -13.91 -8.15 2.32
N ALA A 74 -14.87 -7.22 2.25
CA ALA A 74 -16.19 -7.41 2.82
C ALA A 74 -16.97 -8.52 2.10
N GLN A 75 -16.83 -8.63 0.77
CA GLN A 75 -17.41 -9.73 -0.02
C GLN A 75 -16.87 -11.10 0.40
N ASN A 76 -15.55 -11.23 0.49
CA ASN A 76 -14.90 -12.50 0.85
C ASN A 76 -15.29 -12.97 2.25
N ASN A 77 -15.51 -12.04 3.19
CA ASN A 77 -15.87 -12.33 4.56
C ASN A 77 -17.38 -12.32 4.84
N LYS A 78 -18.22 -12.09 3.81
CA LYS A 78 -19.68 -11.92 3.95
C LYS A 78 -20.08 -10.84 4.98
N ASP A 79 -19.26 -9.80 5.10
CA ASP A 79 -19.50 -8.66 6.00
C ASP A 79 -20.49 -7.68 5.35
N LEU A 80 -21.77 -8.01 5.45
CA LEU A 80 -22.86 -7.21 4.87
C LEU A 80 -22.93 -5.79 5.47
N GLN A 81 -22.58 -5.63 6.75
CA GLN A 81 -22.63 -4.32 7.42
C GLN A 81 -21.63 -3.34 6.81
N THR A 82 -20.44 -3.82 6.46
CA THR A 82 -19.43 -2.99 5.77
C THR A 82 -19.88 -2.64 4.35
N LEU A 83 -20.52 -3.56 3.63
CA LEU A 83 -21.06 -3.31 2.30
C LEU A 83 -22.17 -2.23 2.32
N ASP A 84 -23.12 -2.33 3.26
CA ASP A 84 -24.20 -1.34 3.40
C ASP A 84 -23.67 0.07 3.69
N LYS A 85 -22.63 0.17 4.53
CA LYS A 85 -21.97 1.46 4.83
C LYS A 85 -21.29 2.05 3.60
N ILE A 86 -20.67 1.20 2.77
CA ILE A 86 -20.03 1.62 1.52
C ILE A 86 -21.09 2.17 0.55
N GLU A 87 -22.20 1.46 0.38
CA GLU A 87 -23.33 1.88 -0.45
C GLU A 87 -23.88 3.25 -0.02
N GLN A 88 -24.21 3.42 1.27
CA GLN A 88 -24.71 4.69 1.80
C GLN A 88 -23.71 5.85 1.60
N THR A 89 -22.42 5.59 1.71
CA THR A 89 -21.37 6.60 1.50
C THR A 89 -21.30 7.04 0.03
N ILE A 90 -21.48 6.10 -0.91
CA ILE A 90 -21.52 6.39 -2.35
C ILE A 90 -22.79 7.17 -2.70
N GLU A 91 -23.95 6.75 -2.21
CA GLU A 91 -25.24 7.43 -2.44
C GLU A 91 -25.23 8.87 -1.92
N ASN A 92 -24.70 9.10 -0.71
CA ASN A 92 -24.63 10.43 -0.11
C ASN A 92 -23.66 11.36 -0.86
N ARG A 93 -22.54 10.84 -1.40
CA ARG A 93 -21.66 11.61 -2.29
C ARG A 93 -22.33 11.94 -3.63
N GLY A 94 -23.16 11.05 -4.16
CA GLY A 94 -23.98 11.29 -5.35
C GLY A 94 -25.01 12.41 -5.15
N ARG A 95 -25.75 12.37 -4.03
CA ARG A 95 -26.72 13.42 -3.65
C ARG A 95 -26.07 14.78 -3.39
N SER A 96 -24.88 14.79 -2.80
CA SER A 96 -24.13 16.04 -2.55
C SER A 96 -23.57 16.67 -3.83
N ARG A 97 -23.14 15.87 -4.82
CA ARG A 97 -22.65 16.38 -6.12
C ARG A 97 -23.76 16.78 -7.09
N TYR A 98 -24.95 16.23 -6.94
CA TYR A 98 -26.13 16.55 -7.74
C TYR A 98 -27.27 16.99 -6.81
N GLY A 99 -27.12 18.15 -6.17
CA GLY A 99 -28.19 18.80 -5.42
C GLY A 99 -29.33 19.21 -6.37
N LEU A 100 -30.17 18.25 -6.75
CA LEU A 100 -31.47 18.49 -7.37
C LEU A 100 -32.36 19.10 -6.30
N ARG A 101 -32.49 20.43 -6.37
CA ARG A 101 -33.63 21.16 -5.82
C ARG A 101 -34.89 20.64 -6.53
N PHE A 102 -35.75 19.97 -5.79
CA PHE A 102 -37.18 20.03 -6.06
C PHE A 102 -37.81 20.69 -4.84
N GLY A 103 -38.43 21.84 -5.11
CA GLY A 103 -39.09 22.69 -4.10
C GLY A 103 -40.43 22.12 -3.66
#